data_AF-A0A091GW69-F1
#
_entry.id   AF-A0A091GW69-F1
#
_cell.length_a   1.000
_cell.length_b   1.000
_cell.length_c   1.000
_cell.angle_alpha   90.00
_cell.angle_beta   90.00
_cell.angle_gamma   90.00
#
_symmetry.space_group_name_H-M   'P 1'
#
loop_
_entity.id
_entity.type
_entity.pdbx_description
1 polymer ?
#
loop_
_entity_poly.entity_id
_entity_poly.type
_entity_poly.pdbx_seq_one_letter_code
_entity_poly.pdbx_strand_id
1 'polypeptide(L)'
;MAFAPPRNMDGPKLQTKMSTWTPLNHQLMNDKATDSPVSQNLQLLYFQFDMWTDGQRRKILVDLLERCSLSQLKFCAKQLQDRVPTEALDFTTRLPRVLSLYIFSFLDPRSLCRCAQVSWYWKYLSELDQLWMLKCLRFGWYINFSPTPFEQGIWKRHYIEMVKELHVTRPKTPSKDEFVVIDVQPVRSNVPESKLSMLGRRINKEKKELPPWRSSDRHPTDTIRFNYLDNYDP
;
A
#
# COMPACT_ATOMS: atom_id res chain seq x y z
N MET A 1 21.32 81.65 -25.50
CA MET A 1 20.40 80.61 -26.02
C MET A 1 21.24 79.58 -26.76
N ALA A 2 21.31 78.34 -26.28
CA ALA A 2 22.02 77.26 -26.95
C ALA A 2 21.03 76.11 -27.19
N PHE A 3 20.79 75.83 -28.47
CA PHE A 3 19.86 74.81 -28.97
C PHE A 3 20.45 73.41 -28.74
N ALA A 4 19.65 72.50 -28.16
CA ALA A 4 19.96 71.06 -28.13
C ALA A 4 19.53 70.40 -29.46
N PRO A 5 20.29 69.42 -30.00
CA PRO A 5 19.96 68.79 -31.28
C PRO A 5 18.81 67.78 -31.12
N PRO A 6 18.02 67.50 -32.18
CA PRO A 6 16.88 66.61 -32.09
C PRO A 6 17.33 65.15 -31.94
N ARG A 7 16.58 64.38 -31.15
CA ARG A 7 16.75 62.94 -30.98
C ARG A 7 16.45 62.23 -32.30
N ASN A 8 17.50 61.77 -32.97
CA ASN A 8 17.37 60.88 -34.12
C ASN A 8 16.93 59.49 -33.61
N MET A 9 15.74 59.05 -34.01
CA MET A 9 15.08 57.80 -33.59
C MET A 9 15.07 56.76 -34.70
N ASP A 10 16.14 56.65 -35.48
CA ASP A 10 16.29 55.57 -36.46
C ASP A 10 17.69 54.95 -36.36
N GLY A 11 17.85 54.09 -35.35
CA GLY A 11 18.92 53.09 -35.33
C GLY A 11 18.43 51.81 -36.02
N PRO A 12 19.32 51.03 -36.66
CA PRO A 12 18.92 49.86 -37.42
C PRO A 12 18.18 48.86 -36.53
N LYS A 13 17.01 48.39 -36.98
CA LYS A 13 16.26 47.31 -36.35
C LYS A 13 17.20 46.11 -36.19
N LEU A 14 17.72 45.92 -34.98
CA LEU A 14 18.43 44.70 -34.57
C LEU A 14 17.44 43.55 -34.70
N GLN A 15 17.49 42.85 -35.84
CA GLN A 15 16.84 41.54 -35.97
C GLN A 15 17.66 40.53 -35.16
N THR A 16 17.39 40.46 -33.87
CA THR A 16 17.86 39.39 -32.99
C THR A 16 17.03 38.14 -33.26
N LYS A 17 17.37 37.43 -34.33
CA LYS A 17 16.93 36.04 -34.52
C LYS A 17 18.00 35.14 -33.92
N MET A 18 17.62 34.32 -32.94
CA MET A 18 18.38 33.19 -32.40
C MET A 18 19.59 33.51 -31.48
N SER A 19 19.49 34.48 -30.57
CA SER A 19 20.49 34.62 -29.48
C SER A 19 19.92 34.17 -28.15
N THR A 20 20.51 33.14 -27.54
CA THR A 20 20.25 32.62 -26.17
C THR A 20 20.74 33.58 -25.07
N TRP A 21 21.07 34.83 -25.41
CA TRP A 21 21.59 35.81 -24.46
C TRP A 21 20.44 36.60 -23.87
N THR A 22 19.92 36.13 -22.73
CA THR A 22 19.01 36.92 -21.90
C THR A 22 19.85 37.94 -21.13
N PRO A 23 19.63 39.26 -21.30
CA PRO A 23 20.38 40.26 -20.56
C PRO A 23 20.03 40.18 -19.07
N LEU A 24 21.00 39.77 -18.24
CA LEU A 24 20.86 39.56 -16.79
C LEU A 24 20.43 40.81 -15.99
N ASN A 25 20.43 42.00 -16.61
CA ASN A 25 20.29 43.28 -15.93
C ASN A 25 19.00 44.06 -16.24
N HIS A 26 18.00 43.47 -16.91
CA HIS A 26 16.75 44.18 -17.24
C HIS A 26 15.51 43.52 -16.61
N GLN A 27 15.18 43.90 -15.38
CA GLN A 27 14.07 43.35 -14.58
C GLN A 27 12.72 43.38 -15.32
N LEU A 28 12.38 44.48 -16.01
CA LEU A 28 11.09 44.62 -16.71
C LEU A 28 10.94 43.71 -17.94
N MET A 29 12.05 43.31 -18.57
CA MET A 29 12.03 42.34 -19.67
C MET A 29 12.03 40.92 -19.11
N ASN A 30 12.71 40.68 -17.98
CA ASN A 30 12.61 39.43 -17.25
C ASN A 30 11.16 39.19 -16.78
N ASP A 31 10.46 40.18 -16.23
CA ASP A 31 9.09 39.99 -15.72
C ASP A 31 8.08 39.68 -16.82
N LYS A 32 8.17 40.34 -17.99
CA LYS A 32 7.31 40.02 -19.15
C LYS A 32 7.78 38.81 -19.96
N ALA A 33 9.05 38.43 -19.83
CA ALA A 33 9.63 37.23 -20.40
C ALA A 33 9.99 36.23 -19.30
N THR A 34 9.20 36.09 -18.24
CA THR A 34 9.38 34.99 -17.28
C THR A 34 8.61 33.78 -17.77
N ASP A 35 7.38 33.98 -18.25
CA ASP A 35 6.56 32.89 -18.77
C ASP A 35 7.15 32.22 -20.01
N SER A 36 7.79 32.96 -20.93
CA SER A 36 8.29 32.37 -22.20
C SER A 36 9.57 31.53 -22.05
N PRO A 37 10.69 32.02 -21.49
CA PRO A 37 11.93 31.25 -21.38
C PRO A 37 11.87 30.22 -20.24
N VAL A 38 11.14 30.45 -19.14
CA VAL A 38 10.96 29.40 -18.12
C VAL A 38 10.17 28.24 -18.73
N SER A 39 9.11 28.52 -19.50
CA SER A 39 8.37 27.48 -20.21
C SER A 39 9.22 26.76 -21.27
N GLN A 40 10.05 27.47 -22.03
CA GLN A 40 10.97 26.84 -22.99
C GLN A 40 12.03 25.97 -22.30
N ASN A 41 12.63 26.45 -21.22
CA ASN A 41 13.61 25.69 -20.44
C ASN A 41 12.97 24.46 -19.77
N LEU A 42 11.72 24.57 -19.30
CA LEU A 42 10.94 23.44 -18.80
C LEU A 42 10.67 22.39 -19.88
N GLN A 43 10.31 22.82 -21.10
CA GLN A 43 10.10 21.88 -22.21
C GLN A 43 11.37 21.11 -22.57
N LEU A 44 12.53 21.79 -22.60
CA LEU A 44 13.82 21.14 -22.81
C LEU A 44 14.16 20.18 -21.67
N LEU A 45 13.91 20.59 -20.42
CA LEU A 45 14.09 19.74 -19.25
C LEU A 45 13.22 18.48 -19.34
N TYR A 46 11.96 18.59 -19.72
CA TYR A 46 11.06 17.44 -19.88
C TYR A 46 11.57 16.47 -20.94
N PHE A 47 11.95 16.99 -22.12
CA PHE A 47 12.53 16.16 -23.17
C PHE A 47 13.81 15.44 -22.72
N GLN A 48 14.71 16.15 -22.02
CA GLN A 48 15.93 15.54 -21.49
C GLN A 48 15.63 14.52 -20.39
N PHE A 49 14.70 14.83 -19.49
CA PHE A 49 14.30 13.94 -18.42
C PHE A 49 13.73 12.62 -18.95
N ASP A 50 12.94 12.68 -20.02
CA ASP A 50 12.40 11.50 -20.68
C ASP A 50 13.50 10.62 -21.31
N MET A 51 14.60 11.22 -21.75
CA MET A 51 15.75 10.50 -22.29
C MET A 51 16.73 9.98 -21.23
N TRP A 52 16.63 10.45 -19.98
CA TRP A 52 17.52 10.04 -18.91
C TRP A 52 17.27 8.61 -18.42
N THR A 53 18.34 7.96 -17.96
CA THR A 53 18.23 6.67 -17.27
C THR A 53 17.58 6.85 -15.89
N ASP A 54 17.04 5.77 -15.36
CA ASP A 54 16.42 5.76 -14.04
C ASP A 54 17.36 6.27 -12.92
N GLY A 55 18.65 5.92 -12.97
CA GLY A 55 19.65 6.44 -12.04
C GLY A 55 19.86 7.95 -12.14
N GLN A 56 19.88 8.50 -13.36
CA GLN A 56 19.97 9.95 -13.59
C GLN A 56 18.72 10.68 -13.09
N ARG A 57 17.53 10.13 -13.36
CA ARG A 57 16.25 10.67 -12.86
C ARG A 57 16.17 10.67 -11.33
N ARG A 58 16.65 9.61 -10.66
CA ARG A 58 16.71 9.58 -9.18
C ARG A 58 17.68 10.64 -8.65
N LYS A 59 18.86 10.76 -9.27
CA LYS A 59 19.87 11.73 -8.84
C LYS A 59 19.36 13.17 -8.90
N ILE A 60 18.79 13.60 -10.03
CA ILE A 60 18.29 14.97 -10.17
C ILE A 60 17.13 15.28 -9.20
N LEU A 61 16.28 14.29 -8.89
CA LEU A 61 15.19 14.45 -7.92
C LEU A 61 15.74 14.69 -6.51
N VAL A 62 16.77 13.93 -6.09
CA VAL A 62 17.44 14.14 -4.80
C VAL A 62 18.10 15.52 -4.76
N ASP A 63 18.89 15.86 -5.78
CA ASP A 63 19.59 17.14 -5.87
C ASP A 63 18.62 18.34 -5.85
N LEU A 64 17.42 18.20 -6.43
CA LEU A 64 16.38 19.23 -6.40
C LEU A 64 15.76 19.38 -5.02
N LEU A 65 15.45 18.25 -4.35
CA LEU A 65 14.88 18.25 -3.01
C LEU A 65 15.84 18.85 -1.98
N GLU A 66 17.14 18.61 -2.09
CA GLU A 66 18.16 19.20 -1.19
C GLU A 66 18.24 20.74 -1.28
N ARG A 67 17.80 21.31 -2.41
CA ARG A 67 17.75 22.77 -2.63
C ARG A 67 16.41 23.37 -2.19
N CYS A 68 15.42 22.56 -1.86
CA CYS A 68 14.10 23.02 -1.43
C CYS A 68 14.09 23.47 0.03
N SER A 69 13.33 24.51 0.32
CA SER A 69 12.96 24.89 1.69
C SER A 69 12.00 23.88 2.32
N LEU A 70 11.87 23.91 3.65
CA LEU A 70 10.95 23.01 4.38
C LEU A 70 9.49 23.09 3.90
N SER A 71 9.00 24.28 3.53
CA SER A 71 7.65 24.45 2.99
C SER A 71 7.49 23.77 1.62
N GLN A 72 8.49 23.89 0.75
CA GLN A 72 8.53 23.23 -0.56
C GLN A 72 8.64 21.72 -0.42
N LEU A 73 9.46 21.21 0.52
CA LEU A 73 9.55 19.79 0.82
C LEU A 73 8.21 19.22 1.31
N LYS A 74 7.50 19.93 2.19
CA LYS A 74 6.15 19.55 2.62
C LYS A 74 5.15 19.52 1.45
N PHE A 75 5.25 20.48 0.53
CA PHE A 75 4.46 20.48 -0.69
C PHE A 75 4.76 19.25 -1.56
N CYS A 76 6.03 18.94 -1.81
CA CYS A 76 6.44 17.74 -2.56
C CYS A 76 5.94 16.45 -1.90
N ALA A 77 6.05 16.33 -0.57
CA ALA A 77 5.54 15.18 0.18
C ALA A 77 4.03 14.99 -0.03
N LYS A 78 3.25 16.08 0.00
CA LYS A 78 1.81 16.03 -0.29
C LYS A 78 1.54 15.56 -1.73
N GLN A 79 2.21 16.15 -2.72
CA GLN A 79 2.04 15.76 -4.12
C GLN A 79 2.39 14.29 -4.38
N LEU A 80 3.40 13.76 -3.69
CA LEU A 80 3.76 12.34 -3.76
C LEU A 80 2.69 11.46 -3.10
N GLN A 81 2.20 11.84 -1.93
CA GLN A 81 1.16 11.09 -1.21
C GLN A 81 -0.16 11.04 -1.97
N ASP A 82 -0.49 12.08 -2.73
CA ASP A 82 -1.70 12.12 -3.58
C ASP A 82 -1.59 11.19 -4.81
N ARG A 83 -0.36 10.86 -5.26
CA ARG A 83 -0.11 10.06 -6.48
C ARG A 83 0.28 8.62 -6.19
N VAL A 84 0.95 8.37 -5.08
CA VAL A 84 1.41 7.05 -4.65
C VAL A 84 0.56 6.66 -3.44
N PRO A 85 -0.34 5.67 -3.58
CA PRO A 85 -1.07 5.14 -2.44
C PRO A 85 -0.07 4.76 -1.35
N THR A 86 -0.36 5.11 -0.10
CA THR A 86 0.47 4.64 1.02
C THR A 86 0.26 3.14 1.17
N GLU A 87 1.09 2.36 0.47
CA GLU A 87 1.12 0.91 0.60
C GLU A 87 1.59 0.55 2.02
N ALA A 88 0.87 -0.35 2.69
CA ALA A 88 1.14 -0.81 4.06
C ALA A 88 1.01 0.27 5.16
N LEU A 89 -0.07 1.05 5.13
CA LEU A 89 -0.40 1.91 6.27
C LEU A 89 -0.95 1.10 7.46
N ASP A 90 -0.34 1.27 8.63
CA ASP A 90 -0.88 0.70 9.87
C ASP A 90 -2.19 1.41 10.25
N PHE A 91 -3.32 0.76 9.95
CA PHE A 91 -4.65 1.29 10.22
C PHE A 91 -4.87 1.61 11.71
N THR A 92 -4.18 0.90 12.61
CA THR A 92 -4.35 1.10 14.06
C THR A 92 -3.86 2.47 14.53
N THR A 93 -2.95 3.10 13.76
CA THR A 93 -2.42 4.45 14.03
C THR A 93 -3.29 5.57 13.46
N ARG A 94 -4.22 5.23 12.55
CA ARG A 94 -5.06 6.20 11.84
C ARG A 94 -6.50 6.19 12.31
N LEU A 95 -6.99 5.02 12.68
CA LEU A 95 -8.36 4.85 13.16
C LEU A 95 -8.43 5.08 14.69
N PRO A 96 -9.54 5.65 15.19
CA PRO A 96 -9.84 5.62 16.61
C PRO A 96 -9.77 4.19 17.17
N ARG A 97 -9.26 4.02 18.39
CA ARG A 97 -9.06 2.72 19.05
C ARG A 97 -10.29 1.81 18.97
N VAL A 98 -11.49 2.37 19.10
CA VAL A 98 -12.76 1.61 19.03
C VAL A 98 -12.92 0.89 17.70
N LEU A 99 -12.60 1.54 16.57
CA LEU A 99 -12.69 0.93 15.25
C LEU A 99 -11.60 -0.13 15.04
N SER A 100 -10.38 0.12 15.52
CA SER A 100 -9.30 -0.87 15.49
C SER A 100 -9.66 -2.13 16.27
N LEU A 101 -10.28 -1.98 17.45
CA LEU A 101 -10.78 -3.11 18.23
C LEU A 101 -11.94 -3.82 17.56
N TYR A 102 -12.85 -3.08 16.91
CA TYR A 102 -13.93 -3.67 16.14
C TYR A 102 -13.38 -4.55 15.01
N ILE A 103 -12.38 -4.09 14.26
CA ILE A 103 -11.70 -4.88 13.22
C ILE A 103 -11.05 -6.13 13.85
N PHE A 104 -10.31 -5.98 14.95
CA PHE A 104 -9.70 -7.12 15.65
C PHE A 104 -10.72 -8.11 16.23
N SER A 105 -11.94 -7.69 16.53
CA SER A 105 -12.97 -8.58 17.08
C SER A 105 -13.34 -9.72 16.11
N PHE A 106 -13.29 -9.45 14.80
CA PHE A 106 -13.55 -10.42 13.74
C PHE A 106 -12.45 -11.46 13.54
N LEU A 107 -11.25 -11.25 14.12
CA LEU A 107 -10.14 -12.17 13.96
C LEU A 107 -10.26 -13.36 14.91
N ASP A 108 -9.91 -14.55 14.42
CA ASP A 108 -9.80 -15.74 15.25
C ASP A 108 -8.62 -15.60 16.25
N PRO A 109 -8.64 -16.34 17.39
CA PRO A 109 -7.59 -16.28 18.40
C PRO A 109 -6.17 -16.47 17.86
N ARG A 110 -5.99 -17.33 16.84
CA ARG A 110 -4.67 -17.57 16.24
C ARG A 110 -4.22 -16.36 15.42
N SER A 111 -5.12 -15.76 14.64
CA SER A 111 -4.83 -14.53 13.91
C SER A 111 -4.51 -13.38 14.88
N LEU A 112 -5.20 -13.26 16.02
CA LEU A 112 -4.83 -12.29 17.06
C LEU A 112 -3.43 -12.54 17.63
N CYS A 113 -3.05 -13.79 17.86
CA CYS A 113 -1.68 -14.13 18.28
C CYS A 113 -0.63 -13.78 17.22
N ARG A 114 -0.97 -13.78 15.92
CA ARG A 114 -0.09 -13.27 14.86
C ARG A 114 -0.05 -11.74 14.84
N CYS A 115 -1.19 -11.07 15.04
CA CYS A 115 -1.25 -9.61 15.18
C CYS A 115 -0.33 -9.12 16.31
N ALA A 116 -0.28 -9.84 17.43
CA ALA A 116 0.60 -9.53 18.55
C ALA A 116 2.11 -9.54 18.21
N GLN A 117 2.51 -10.11 17.06
CA GLN A 117 3.90 -10.18 16.60
C GLN A 117 4.28 -9.04 15.66
N VAL A 118 3.32 -8.18 15.28
CA VAL A 118 3.56 -7.08 14.31
C VAL A 118 4.28 -5.90 14.96
N SER A 119 3.79 -5.43 16.11
CA SER A 119 4.39 -4.33 16.87
C SER A 119 3.93 -4.37 18.33
N TRP A 120 4.61 -3.63 19.21
CA TRP A 120 4.19 -3.50 20.61
C TRP A 120 2.77 -2.94 20.75
N TYR A 121 2.38 -2.02 19.87
CA TYR A 121 1.03 -1.45 19.89
C TYR A 121 -0.03 -2.48 19.45
N TRP A 122 0.28 -3.26 18.41
CA TRP A 122 -0.60 -4.35 17.99
C TRP A 122 -0.71 -5.44 19.05
N LYS A 123 0.39 -5.75 19.74
CA LYS A 123 0.38 -6.64 20.91
C LYS A 123 -0.58 -6.11 21.97
N TYR A 124 -0.41 -4.86 22.39
CA TYR A 124 -1.31 -4.24 23.35
C TYR A 124 -2.78 -4.36 22.92
N LEU A 125 -3.12 -3.96 21.69
CA LEU A 125 -4.51 -4.00 21.21
C LEU A 125 -5.09 -5.41 21.12
N SER A 126 -4.33 -6.37 20.60
CA SER A 126 -4.79 -7.75 20.37
C SER A 126 -4.89 -8.57 21.65
N GLU A 127 -4.26 -8.15 22.75
CA GLU A 127 -4.29 -8.81 24.06
C GLU A 127 -5.37 -8.27 25.00
N LEU A 128 -6.11 -7.23 24.61
CA LEU A 128 -7.13 -6.61 25.44
C LEU A 128 -8.30 -7.54 25.74
N ASP A 129 -8.73 -7.51 26.99
CA ASP A 129 -9.84 -8.31 27.50
C ASP A 129 -11.17 -8.06 26.76
N GLN A 130 -11.36 -6.87 26.20
CA GLN A 130 -12.52 -6.53 25.37
C GLN A 130 -12.66 -7.47 24.16
N LEU A 131 -11.55 -8.00 23.63
CA LEU A 131 -11.54 -8.95 22.53
C LEU A 131 -11.72 -10.39 23.02
N TRP A 132 -11.02 -10.76 24.09
CA TRP A 132 -10.97 -12.14 24.56
C TRP A 132 -12.21 -12.53 25.37
N MET A 133 -12.85 -11.59 26.05
CA MET A 133 -14.11 -11.81 26.76
C MET A 133 -15.19 -12.35 25.82
N LEU A 134 -15.42 -11.66 24.70
CA LEU A 134 -16.44 -12.08 23.73
C LEU A 134 -16.15 -13.49 23.17
N LYS A 135 -14.86 -13.85 23.04
CA LYS A 135 -14.45 -15.17 22.55
C LYS A 135 -14.67 -16.27 23.59
N CYS A 136 -14.38 -16.03 24.86
CA CYS A 136 -14.71 -16.95 25.95
C CYS A 136 -16.22 -17.13 26.11
N LEU A 137 -16.97 -16.03 26.12
CA LEU A 137 -18.43 -16.05 26.31
C LEU A 137 -19.15 -16.80 25.19
N ARG A 138 -18.63 -16.77 23.96
CA ARG A 138 -19.15 -17.57 22.84
C ARG A 138 -19.18 -19.08 23.14
N PHE A 139 -18.22 -19.58 23.92
CA PHE A 139 -18.15 -20.98 24.35
C PHE A 139 -18.79 -21.24 25.72
N GLY A 140 -19.45 -20.23 26.31
CA GLY A 140 -19.98 -20.33 27.66
C GLY A 140 -18.89 -20.44 28.74
N TRP A 141 -17.67 -19.97 28.46
CA TRP A 141 -16.59 -19.93 29.45
C TRP A 141 -16.68 -18.64 30.25
N TYR A 142 -17.07 -18.79 31.51
CA TYR A 142 -17.26 -17.69 32.45
C TYR A 142 -16.16 -17.70 33.51
N ILE A 143 -15.79 -16.49 33.95
CA ILE A 143 -14.87 -16.30 35.06
C ILE A 143 -15.68 -16.19 36.35
N ASN A 144 -15.27 -16.91 37.39
CA ASN A 144 -15.97 -16.97 38.69
C ASN A 144 -15.68 -15.77 39.61
N PHE A 145 -15.00 -14.74 39.10
CA PHE A 145 -14.67 -13.52 39.82
C PHE A 145 -14.81 -12.32 38.88
N SER A 146 -14.98 -11.12 39.46
CA SER A 146 -15.00 -9.87 38.70
C SER A 146 -13.57 -9.31 38.56
N PRO A 147 -13.00 -9.26 37.34
CA PRO A 147 -11.74 -8.58 37.09
C PRO A 147 -11.74 -7.15 37.63
N THR A 148 -10.64 -6.75 38.26
CA THR A 148 -10.44 -5.34 38.59
C THR A 148 -10.10 -4.55 37.32
N PRO A 149 -10.44 -3.25 37.25
CA PRO A 149 -10.16 -2.43 36.05
C PRO A 149 -8.67 -2.30 35.69
N PHE A 150 -7.77 -2.64 36.62
CA PHE A 150 -6.33 -2.51 36.45
C PHE A 150 -5.67 -3.80 35.94
N GLU A 151 -6.37 -4.93 36.03
CA GLU A 151 -5.87 -6.19 35.52
C GLU A 151 -6.13 -6.28 34.01
N GLN A 152 -5.12 -6.71 33.26
CA GLN A 152 -5.18 -6.82 31.80
C GLN A 152 -4.85 -8.25 31.37
N GLY A 153 -5.57 -8.73 30.36
CA GLY A 153 -5.32 -10.03 29.73
C GLY A 153 -5.83 -11.22 30.54
N ILE A 154 -6.73 -10.99 31.50
CA ILE A 154 -7.36 -12.06 32.30
C ILE A 154 -8.13 -13.00 31.38
N TRP A 155 -8.94 -12.46 30.47
CA TRP A 155 -9.76 -13.26 29.56
C TRP A 155 -8.91 -14.02 28.56
N LYS A 156 -7.79 -13.43 28.11
CA LYS A 156 -6.82 -14.14 27.27
C LYS A 156 -6.20 -15.32 28.00
N ARG A 157 -5.78 -15.13 29.26
CA ARG A 157 -5.22 -16.22 30.08
C ARG A 157 -6.24 -17.33 30.29
N HIS A 158 -7.47 -16.96 30.67
CA HIS A 158 -8.57 -17.91 30.86
C HIS A 158 -8.88 -18.69 29.58
N TYR A 159 -8.90 -18.02 28.42
CA TYR A 159 -9.06 -18.67 27.12
C TYR A 159 -7.99 -19.74 26.88
N ILE A 160 -6.72 -19.41 27.15
CA ILE A 160 -5.60 -20.33 26.97
C ILE A 160 -5.70 -21.52 27.94
N GLU A 161 -6.11 -21.29 29.18
CA GLU A 161 -6.36 -22.35 30.16
C GLU A 161 -7.47 -23.29 29.68
N MET A 162 -8.59 -22.76 29.23
CA MET A 162 -9.73 -23.56 28.76
C MET A 162 -9.39 -24.40 27.52
N VAL A 163 -8.66 -23.82 26.57
CA VAL A 163 -8.18 -24.57 25.39
C VAL A 163 -7.24 -25.71 25.79
N LYS A 164 -6.41 -25.53 26.82
CA LYS A 164 -5.52 -26.58 27.33
C LYS A 164 -6.31 -27.70 28.02
N GLU A 165 -7.28 -27.36 28.85
CA GLU A 165 -8.13 -28.34 29.56
C GLU A 165 -8.92 -29.21 28.59
N LEU A 166 -9.45 -28.62 27.51
CA LEU A 166 -10.22 -29.32 26.49
C LEU A 166 -9.36 -30.18 25.55
N HIS A 167 -8.05 -30.29 25.78
CA HIS A 167 -7.10 -31.05 24.94
C HIS A 167 -7.24 -30.73 23.44
N VAL A 168 -7.55 -29.47 23.09
CA VAL A 168 -7.67 -29.04 21.69
C VAL A 168 -6.33 -29.35 21.02
N THR A 169 -6.34 -30.35 20.13
CA THR A 169 -5.10 -30.91 19.60
C THR A 169 -4.32 -29.83 18.86
N ARG A 170 -2.97 -29.92 18.91
CA ARG A 170 -2.11 -29.01 18.15
C ARG A 170 -2.53 -29.09 16.68
N PRO A 171 -2.43 -27.97 15.93
CA PRO A 171 -2.57 -27.99 14.49
C PRO A 171 -1.76 -29.15 13.91
N LYS A 172 -2.44 -30.17 13.38
CA LYS A 172 -1.81 -30.99 12.35
C LYS A 172 -1.60 -30.03 11.19
N THR A 173 -0.40 -29.46 11.10
CA THR A 173 0.07 -29.05 9.78
C THR A 173 0.02 -30.32 8.95
N PRO A 174 -0.81 -30.42 7.90
CA PRO A 174 -0.70 -31.54 6.98
C PRO A 174 0.78 -31.64 6.60
N SER A 175 1.30 -32.87 6.57
CA SER A 175 2.66 -33.09 6.09
C SER A 175 2.79 -32.43 4.71
N LYS A 176 4.00 -32.04 4.30
CA LYS A 176 4.22 -31.36 3.01
C LYS A 176 3.63 -32.14 1.81
N ASP A 177 3.37 -33.43 1.98
CA ASP A 177 2.74 -34.32 0.99
C ASP A 177 1.20 -34.23 0.92
N GLU A 178 0.54 -33.67 1.95
CA GLU A 178 -0.92 -33.44 2.00
C GLU A 178 -1.33 -32.00 1.68
N PHE A 179 -0.38 -31.07 1.54
CA PHE A 179 -0.64 -29.72 1.00
C PHE A 179 -0.81 -29.78 -0.52
N VAL A 180 -1.74 -30.60 -1.00
CA VAL A 180 -2.25 -30.47 -2.35
C VAL A 180 -3.15 -29.24 -2.32
N VAL A 181 -2.61 -28.10 -2.75
CA VAL A 181 -3.45 -27.01 -3.24
C VAL A 181 -4.28 -27.63 -4.35
N ILE A 182 -5.56 -27.92 -4.06
CA ILE A 182 -6.50 -28.34 -5.09
C ILE A 182 -6.60 -27.13 -6.01
N ASP A 183 -5.93 -27.22 -7.16
CA ASP A 183 -6.16 -26.29 -8.26
C ASP A 183 -7.66 -26.33 -8.55
N VAL A 184 -8.37 -25.29 -8.12
CA VAL A 184 -9.81 -25.13 -8.34
C VAL A 184 -10.01 -25.04 -9.85
N GLN A 185 -10.36 -26.18 -10.46
CA GLN A 185 -10.77 -26.21 -11.86
C GLN A 185 -12.13 -25.51 -11.96
N PRO A 186 -12.30 -24.56 -12.90
CA PRO A 186 -13.56 -23.86 -13.06
C PRO A 186 -14.64 -24.85 -13.51
N VAL A 187 -15.75 -24.86 -12.78
CA VAL A 187 -16.96 -25.61 -13.15
C VAL A 187 -17.40 -25.14 -14.54
N ARG A 188 -17.33 -26.03 -15.53
CA ARG A 188 -17.92 -25.80 -16.85
C ARG A 188 -19.41 -26.05 -16.76
N SER A 189 -20.19 -25.03 -17.12
CA SER A 189 -21.63 -25.11 -17.30
C SER A 189 -22.01 -26.05 -18.47
N ASN A 190 -22.82 -27.06 -18.14
CA ASN A 190 -23.98 -27.62 -18.85
C ASN A 190 -23.87 -28.34 -20.22
N VAL A 191 -23.95 -29.69 -20.17
CA VAL A 191 -24.76 -30.69 -20.97
C VAL A 191 -24.51 -30.82 -22.52
N PRO A 192 -24.90 -31.94 -23.19
CA PRO A 192 -24.31 -33.30 -23.28
C PRO A 192 -23.73 -33.62 -24.69
N GLU A 193 -22.89 -34.66 -24.84
CA GLU A 193 -22.95 -35.68 -25.94
C GLU A 193 -21.64 -36.51 -26.15
N SER A 194 -21.90 -37.80 -26.41
CA SER A 194 -21.16 -38.89 -27.08
C SER A 194 -19.64 -38.85 -27.34
N LYS A 195 -18.97 -39.86 -26.74
CA LYS A 195 -17.91 -40.76 -27.26
C LYS A 195 -17.08 -40.33 -28.49
N LEU A 196 -15.76 -40.28 -28.34
CA LEU A 196 -14.79 -41.18 -29.01
C LEU A 196 -13.33 -40.85 -28.61
N SER A 197 -12.56 -41.90 -28.35
CA SER A 197 -11.12 -41.87 -28.09
C SER A 197 -10.34 -41.42 -29.32
N MET A 198 -9.26 -40.64 -29.14
CA MET A 198 -8.03 -40.80 -29.92
C MET A 198 -6.81 -40.18 -29.23
N LEU A 199 -5.71 -40.91 -29.37
CA LEU A 199 -4.33 -40.66 -28.97
C LEU A 199 -3.77 -39.40 -29.66
N GLY A 200 -3.09 -38.49 -28.93
CA GLY A 200 -2.36 -37.42 -29.61
C GLY A 200 -1.77 -36.30 -28.74
N ARG A 201 -0.43 -36.31 -28.64
CA ARG A 201 0.51 -35.18 -28.40
C ARG A 201 0.38 -34.37 -27.11
N ARG A 202 1.32 -34.64 -26.19
CA ARG A 202 1.81 -33.67 -25.20
C ARG A 202 2.35 -32.43 -25.92
N ILE A 203 1.67 -31.30 -25.77
CA ILE A 203 2.26 -29.97 -25.95
C ILE A 203 2.46 -29.42 -24.55
N ASN A 204 3.72 -29.19 -24.17
CA ASN A 204 4.09 -28.48 -22.95
C ASN A 204 3.44 -27.09 -22.99
N LYS A 205 2.41 -26.88 -22.16
CA LYS A 205 1.91 -25.54 -21.87
C LYS A 205 2.97 -24.86 -20.99
N GLU A 206 3.75 -23.98 -21.60
CA GLU A 206 4.59 -23.04 -20.89
C GLU A 206 3.75 -22.35 -19.80
N LYS A 207 4.26 -22.41 -18.57
CA LYS A 207 3.70 -21.69 -17.43
C LYS A 207 3.85 -20.20 -17.73
N LYS A 208 2.80 -19.59 -18.29
CA LYS A 208 2.71 -18.13 -18.34
C LYS A 208 2.72 -17.64 -16.89
N GLU A 209 3.85 -17.05 -16.49
CA GLU A 209 3.96 -16.39 -15.20
C GLU A 209 2.85 -15.35 -15.09
N LEU A 210 2.03 -15.53 -14.07
CA LEU A 210 0.92 -14.64 -13.80
C LEU A 210 1.50 -13.28 -13.37
N PRO A 211 0.91 -12.16 -13.79
CA PRO A 211 1.37 -10.85 -13.37
C PRO A 211 1.37 -10.74 -11.83
N PRO A 212 2.31 -9.98 -11.24
CA PRO A 212 2.50 -9.91 -9.79
C PRO A 212 1.33 -9.30 -9.02
N TRP A 213 0.36 -8.71 -9.72
CA TRP A 213 -0.83 -8.08 -9.13
C TRP A 213 -2.09 -8.86 -9.51
N ARG A 214 -2.79 -9.36 -8.49
CA ARG A 214 -4.16 -9.88 -8.61
C ARG A 214 -5.13 -8.89 -7.97
N SER A 215 -6.31 -8.74 -8.58
CA SER A 215 -7.46 -8.09 -7.94
C SER A 215 -7.83 -8.84 -6.66
N SER A 216 -8.44 -8.16 -5.68
CA SER A 216 -8.97 -8.83 -4.49
C SER A 216 -9.87 -9.99 -4.88
N ASP A 217 -9.61 -11.18 -4.35
CA ASP A 217 -10.43 -12.36 -4.63
C ASP A 217 -11.88 -12.08 -4.21
N ARG A 218 -12.83 -12.39 -5.08
CA ARG A 218 -14.26 -12.16 -4.83
C ARG A 218 -14.80 -13.15 -3.80
N HIS A 219 -14.10 -14.29 -3.62
CA HIS A 219 -14.43 -15.31 -2.62
C HIS A 219 -13.14 -15.82 -1.97
N PRO A 220 -12.52 -15.04 -1.06
CA PRO A 220 -11.27 -15.41 -0.42
C PRO A 220 -11.47 -16.69 0.40
N THR A 221 -10.82 -17.78 -0.01
CA THR A 221 -10.81 -19.05 0.74
C THR A 221 -9.63 -19.13 1.70
N ASP A 222 -8.64 -18.26 1.52
CA ASP A 222 -7.44 -18.07 2.33
C ASP A 222 -7.72 -17.44 3.72
N THR A 223 -8.94 -16.93 3.93
CA THR A 223 -9.46 -16.57 5.26
C THR A 223 -10.01 -17.78 6.02
N ILE A 224 -10.27 -18.92 5.37
CA ILE A 224 -10.67 -20.18 6.01
C ILE A 224 -9.44 -20.78 6.68
N ARG A 225 -9.04 -20.19 7.81
CA ARG A 225 -8.05 -20.79 8.70
C ARG A 225 -8.81 -21.72 9.64
N PHE A 226 -8.33 -22.95 9.79
CA PHE A 226 -8.84 -23.94 10.73
C PHE A 226 -8.87 -23.36 12.16
N ASN A 227 -9.97 -22.70 12.52
CA ASN A 227 -10.27 -22.32 13.88
C ASN A 227 -10.94 -23.55 14.49
N TYR A 228 -10.17 -24.31 15.27
CA TYR A 228 -10.56 -25.63 15.79
C TYR A 228 -11.83 -25.63 16.63
N LEU A 229 -12.25 -24.45 17.11
CA LEU A 229 -13.45 -24.26 17.92
C LEU A 229 -14.64 -23.74 17.10
N ASP A 230 -14.43 -23.38 15.83
CA ASP A 230 -15.47 -22.97 14.86
C ASP A 230 -15.67 -24.02 13.76
N ASN A 231 -15.10 -25.22 13.89
CA ASN A 231 -15.36 -26.31 12.98
C ASN A 231 -16.81 -26.77 13.20
N TYR A 232 -17.71 -26.42 12.28
CA TYR A 232 -19.12 -26.83 12.29
C TYR A 232 -19.35 -28.28 11.86
N ASP A 233 -18.30 -29.10 11.69
CA ASP A 233 -18.44 -30.52 11.37
C ASP A 233 -17.50 -31.39 12.24
N PRO A 234 -17.99 -32.55 12.73
CA PRO A 234 -17.21 -33.57 13.45
C PRO A 234 -16.20 -34.31 12.57
#